data_AF-A0A7C2STY4-F1
#
_entry.id   AF-A0A7C2STY4-F1
#
_cell.length_a   1.000
_cell.length_b   1.000
_cell.length_c   1.000
_cell.angle_alpha   90.00
_cell.angle_beta   90.00
_cell.angle_gamma   90.00
#
_symmetry.space_group_name_H-M   'P 1'
#
loop_
_entity.id
_entity.type
_entity.pdbx_description
1 polymer ?
#
loop_
_entity_poly.entity_id
_entity_poly.type
_entity_poly.pdbx_seq_one_letter_code
_entity_poly.pdbx_strand_id
1 'polypeptide(L)' 'DGSKIIFDQNAKESFSSSLNKFESSENFILIFGPEGGLTDDEINFIQPSQKYSITSNRLRAETAVISVASLISTNY' A
#
# COMPACT_ATOMS: atom_id res chain seq x y z
N ASP A 1 -2.74 12.30 11.82
CA ASP A 1 -3.81 12.41 10.82
C ASP A 1 -3.29 12.13 9.43
N GLY A 2 -3.98 11.27 8.68
CA GLY A 2 -3.62 10.88 7.32
C GLY A 2 -4.44 9.68 6.86
N SER A 3 -4.74 9.62 5.56
CA SER A 3 -5.47 8.52 4.96
C SER A 3 -4.63 7.25 4.98
N LYS A 4 -5.19 6.17 5.54
CA LYS A 4 -4.48 4.90 5.73
C LYS A 4 -4.59 4.04 4.48
N ILE A 5 -3.46 3.67 3.91
CA ILE A 5 -3.39 2.79 2.75
C ILE A 5 -2.70 1.51 3.20
N ILE A 6 -3.32 0.36 2.94
CA ILE A 6 -2.69 -0.94 3.16
C ILE A 6 -2.25 -1.56 1.84
N PHE A 7 -1.12 -2.26 1.88
CA PHE A 7 -0.62 -3.05 0.76
C PHE A 7 -0.86 -4.53 1.00
N ASP A 8 -1.67 -5.14 0.13
CA ASP A 8 -2.13 -6.53 0.25
C ASP A 8 -2.07 -7.22 -1.12
N GLN A 9 -1.55 -8.44 -1.17
CA GLN A 9 -1.38 -9.16 -2.44
C GLN A 9 -2.72 -9.44 -3.13
N ASN A 10 -3.79 -9.63 -2.35
CA ASN A 10 -5.12 -9.96 -2.87
C ASN A 10 -5.95 -8.72 -3.22
N ALA A 11 -5.36 -7.53 -3.17
CA ALA A 11 -6.02 -6.30 -3.58
C ALA A 11 -6.29 -6.28 -5.10
N LYS A 12 -7.50 -5.85 -5.47
CA LYS A 12 -7.94 -5.80 -6.87
C LYS A 12 -7.27 -4.69 -7.68
N GLU A 13 -6.95 -3.58 -7.03
CA GLU A 13 -6.33 -2.43 -7.68
C GLU A 13 -4.82 -2.46 -7.47
N SER A 14 -4.07 -2.22 -8.56
CA SER A 14 -2.63 -2.00 -8.48
C SER A 14 -2.34 -0.57 -8.02
N PHE A 15 -1.35 -0.43 -7.15
CA PHE A 15 -0.86 0.86 -6.70
C PHE A 15 -0.26 1.67 -7.87
N SER A 16 0.53 1.03 -8.73
CA SER A 16 1.18 1.71 -9.87
C SER A 16 0.17 2.36 -10.82
N SER A 17 -0.99 1.72 -11.01
CA SER A 17 -2.07 2.22 -11.86
C SER A 17 -2.95 3.27 -11.19
N SER A 18 -2.79 3.46 -9.88
CA SER A 18 -3.58 4.39 -9.07
C SER A 18 -2.79 5.59 -8.58
N LEU A 19 -1.50 5.70 -8.92
CA LEU A 19 -0.60 6.77 -8.45
C LEU A 19 -1.10 8.17 -8.83
N ASN A 20 -1.77 8.30 -9.97
CA ASN A 20 -2.35 9.56 -10.44
C ASN A 20 -3.58 10.03 -9.63
N LYS A 21 -4.07 9.23 -8.67
CA LYS A 21 -5.18 9.59 -7.78
C LYS A 21 -4.72 10.30 -6.51
N PHE A 22 -3.41 10.40 -6.27
CA PHE A 22 -2.87 11.00 -5.04
C PHE A 22 -2.39 12.42 -5.31
N GLU A 23 -2.74 13.34 -4.42
CA GLU A 23 -2.30 14.73 -4.49
C GLU A 23 -1.17 14.98 -3.47
N SER A 24 -0.16 15.77 -3.85
CA SER A 24 1.00 16.04 -2.98
C SER A 24 0.66 16.85 -1.72
N SER A 25 -0.53 17.45 -1.67
CA SER A 25 -1.04 18.18 -0.51
C SER A 25 -1.69 17.27 0.56
N GLU A 26 -1.88 15.99 0.26
CA GLU A 26 -2.54 15.03 1.14
C GLU A 26 -1.52 14.23 1.98
N ASN A 27 -1.89 13.93 3.23
CA ASN A 27 -1.07 13.11 4.12
C ASN A 27 -1.55 11.66 4.09
N PHE A 28 -0.63 10.73 3.78
CA PHE A 28 -0.89 9.31 3.74
C PHE A 28 -0.07 8.52 4.75
N ILE A 29 -0.68 7.49 5.33
CA ILE A 29 0.00 6.49 6.16
C ILE A 29 0.02 5.20 5.37
N LEU A 30 1.22 4.78 4.96
CA LEU A 30 1.45 3.57 4.18
C LEU A 30 1.73 2.40 5.13
N ILE A 31 0.86 1.40 5.13
CA ILE A 31 0.90 0.28 6.07
C ILE A 31 1.25 -0.99 5.30
N PHE A 32 2.30 -1.67 5.77
CA PHE A 32 2.80 -2.91 5.23
C PHE A 32 2.64 -4.00 6.27
N GLY A 33 2.09 -5.14 5.86
CA GLY A 33 2.04 -6.33 6.71
C GLY A 33 3.43 -6.96 6.89
N PRO A 34 3.59 -7.82 7.92
CA PRO A 34 4.75 -8.68 8.04
C PRO A 34 4.78 -9.71 6.88
N GLU A 35 5.75 -10.62 6.89
CA GLU A 35 5.93 -11.64 5.85
C GLU A 35 4.65 -12.44 5.59
N GLY A 36 3.86 -12.70 6.65
CA GLY A 36 2.56 -13.39 6.58
C GLY A 36 1.40 -12.57 6.01
N GLY A 37 1.59 -11.28 5.76
CA GLY A 37 0.52 -10.34 5.45
C GLY A 37 -0.22 -9.86 6.70
N LEU A 38 -1.28 -9.07 6.48
CA LEU A 38 -2.22 -8.68 7.53
C LEU A 38 -3.40 -9.66 7.56
N THR A 39 -3.89 -9.95 8.75
CA THR A 39 -5.12 -10.71 8.94
C THR A 39 -6.35 -9.84 8.68
N ASP A 40 -7.50 -10.47 8.39
CA ASP A 40 -8.76 -9.74 8.19
C ASP A 40 -9.17 -8.93 9.43
N ASP A 41 -8.90 -9.44 10.63
CA ASP A 41 -9.16 -8.74 11.89
C ASP A 41 -8.29 -7.48 12.04
N GLU A 42 -7.00 -7.56 11.68
CA GLU A 42 -6.11 -6.39 11.66
C GLU A 42 -6.56 -5.36 10.62
N ILE A 43 -6.97 -5.81 9.43
CA ILE A 43 -7.50 -4.91 8.38
C ILE A 43 -8.77 -4.20 8.87
N ASN A 44 -9.69 -4.95 9.50
CA ASN A 44 -10.92 -4.41 10.07
C ASN A 44 -10.64 -3.42 11.22
N PHE A 45 -9.60 -3.66 12.01
CA PHE A 45 -9.16 -2.75 13.07
C PHE A 45 -8.51 -1.48 12.50
N ILE A 46 -7.66 -1.60 11.48
CA ILE A 46 -6.97 -0.48 10.84
C ILE A 46 -7.98 0.48 10.17
N GLN A 47 -9.05 -0.08 9.59
CA GLN A 47 -10.04 0.63 8.77
C GLN A 47 -9.37 1.46 7.67
N PRO A 48 -8.63 0.82 6.75
CA PRO A 48 -7.92 1.53 5.70
C PRO A 48 -8.91 2.19 4.74
N SER A 49 -8.58 3.40 4.28
CA SER A 49 -9.38 4.08 3.26
C SER A 49 -9.22 3.40 1.90
N GLN A 50 -8.04 2.83 1.64
CA GLN A 50 -7.74 2.14 0.38
C GLN A 50 -6.82 0.93 0.59
N LYS A 51 -6.92 -0.02 -0.34
CA LYS A 51 -6.14 -1.26 -0.36
C LYS A 51 -5.62 -1.50 -1.76
N TYR A 52 -4.31 -1.67 -1.90
CA TYR A 52 -3.64 -1.85 -3.19
C TYR A 52 -2.67 -3.03 -3.21
N SER A 53 -2.46 -3.61 -4.39
CA SER A 53 -1.39 -4.55 -4.64
C SER A 53 -0.20 -3.80 -5.24
N ILE A 54 1.00 -4.28 -4.94
CA ILE A 54 2.24 -3.68 -5.48
C ILE A 54 2.60 -4.37 -6.79
N THR A 55 2.58 -5.70 -6.80
CA THR A 55 2.82 -6.55 -7.98
C THR A 55 1.95 -7.81 -7.88
N SER A 56 1.90 -8.62 -8.95
CA SER A 56 1.26 -9.94 -8.91
C SER A 56 2.02 -10.95 -8.05
N ASN A 57 3.34 -10.78 -7.89
CA ASN A 57 4.18 -11.66 -7.09
C ASN A 57 4.17 -11.25 -5.61
N ARG A 58 4.30 -12.25 -4.73
CA ARG A 58 4.47 -12.00 -3.31
C ARG A 58 5.85 -11.38 -3.07
N LEU A 59 5.86 -10.22 -2.44
CA LEU A 59 7.09 -9.56 -1.99
C LEU A 59 7.33 -9.89 -0.52
N ARG A 60 8.60 -9.88 -0.13
CA ARG A 60 8.97 -9.78 1.29
C ARG A 60 8.67 -8.37 1.80
N ALA A 61 8.49 -8.21 3.11
CA ALA A 61 8.07 -6.95 3.70
C ALA A 61 9.04 -5.81 3.35
N GLU A 62 10.35 -6.06 3.44
CA GLU A 62 11.40 -5.10 3.11
C GLU A 62 11.37 -4.68 1.63
N THR A 63 11.11 -5.63 0.73
CA THR A 63 11.05 -5.35 -0.72
C THR A 63 9.79 -4.57 -1.06
N ALA A 64 8.67 -4.85 -0.38
CA ALA A 64 7.41 -4.13 -0.56
C ALA A 64 7.57 -2.64 -0.24
N VAL A 65 8.19 -2.31 0.90
CA VAL A 65 8.44 -0.92 1.32
C VAL A 65 9.30 -0.18 0.30
N ILE A 66 10.43 -0.76 -0.10
CA ILE A 66 11.33 -0.13 -1.08
C ILE A 66 10.65 0.03 -2.43
N SER A 67 9.91 -0.98 -2.89
CA SER A 67 9.21 -0.94 -4.19
C SER A 67 8.19 0.20 -4.24
N VAL A 68 7.39 0.37 -3.18
CA VAL A 68 6.42 1.47 -3.10
C VAL A 68 7.13 2.82 -3.04
N ALA A 69 8.19 2.96 -2.25
CA ALA A 69 8.97 4.19 -2.19
C ALA A 69 9.57 4.57 -3.56
N SER A 70 10.11 3.59 -4.30
CA SER A 70 10.63 3.79 -5.66
C SER A 70 9.54 4.21 -6.64
N LEU A 71 8.36 3.58 -6.58
CA LEU A 71 7.22 3.96 -7.42
C LEU A 71 6.79 5.41 -7.18
N ILE A 72 6.71 5.84 -5.91
CA ILE A 72 6.38 7.21 -5.55
C ILE A 72 7.46 8.17 -6.08
N SER A 73 8.74 7.90 -5.79
CA SER A 73 9.87 8.75 -6.22
C SER A 73 10.06 8.85 -7.73
N THR A 74 9.48 7.94 -8.51
CA THR A 74 9.56 8.01 -9.99
C THR A 74 8.41 8.85 -10.57
N ASN A 75 7.31 9.01 -9.82
CA ASN A 75 6.10 9.70 -10.27
C ASN A 75 5.92 11.10 -9.65
N TYR A 76 6.83 11.51 -8.75
CA TYR A 76 6.94 12.85 -8.15
C TYR A 76 8.39 13.30 -8.16
#